data_AF-G1V1I2-F1
#
_entry.id   AF-G1V1I2-F1
#
_cell.length_a   1.000
_cell.length_b   1.000
_cell.length_c   1.000
_cell.angle_alpha   90.00
_cell.angle_beta   90.00
_cell.angle_gamma   90.00
#
_symmetry.space_group_name_H-M   'P 1'
#
loop_
_entity.id
_entity.type
_entity.pdbx_description
1 polymer ?
#
loop_
_entity_poly.entity_id
_entity_poly.type
_entity_poly.pdbx_seq_one_letter_code
_entity_poly.pdbx_strand_id
1 'polypeptide(L)'
;MMISDAELLKLVMDRYPEQPAQFLIEQFTVMKAGLIQANNKLAGMDSEALSESLCCAEDAQKEEAISEPSAPKKKYTRRNLVVKPEEAISEQEIACCICGKTFQNLTTKHIQSHDLTVEEYKKLCGYGPEQKLISSKLLNKLQANVLKAQQAREKKKAE
;
A
#
# COMPACT_ATOMS: atom_id res chain seq x y z
N MET A 1 0.38 20.47 -16.38
CA MET A 1 -0.93 19.76 -16.48
C MET A 1 -0.70 18.36 -15.93
N MET A 2 -1.37 17.97 -14.85
CA MET A 2 -1.24 16.62 -14.29
C MET A 2 -2.22 15.70 -15.04
N ILE A 3 -1.74 14.56 -15.57
CA ILE A 3 -2.63 13.56 -16.18
C ILE A 3 -3.62 13.06 -15.11
N SER A 4 -4.88 12.93 -15.49
CA SER A 4 -5.90 12.38 -14.58
C SER A 4 -5.83 10.86 -14.52
N ASP A 5 -6.38 10.26 -13.46
CA ASP A 5 -6.48 8.80 -13.34
C ASP A 5 -7.23 8.15 -14.52
N ALA A 6 -8.24 8.83 -15.06
CA ALA A 6 -9.02 8.34 -16.19
C ALA A 6 -8.19 8.32 -17.48
N GLU A 7 -7.39 9.36 -17.72
CA GLU A 7 -6.48 9.43 -18.86
C GLU A 7 -5.32 8.46 -18.75
N LEU A 8 -4.80 8.25 -17.53
CA LEU A 8 -3.75 7.28 -17.27
C LEU A 8 -4.23 5.84 -17.49
N LEU A 9 -5.44 5.52 -17.03
CA LEU A 9 -6.04 4.20 -17.26
C LEU A 9 -6.31 3.97 -18.75
N LYS A 10 -6.81 4.98 -19.46
CA LYS A 10 -6.98 4.93 -20.91
C LYS A 10 -5.65 4.66 -21.62
N LEU A 11 -4.58 5.33 -21.21
CA LEU A 11 -3.23 5.13 -21.77
C LEU A 11 -2.71 3.70 -21.54
N VAL A 12 -3.01 3.10 -20.40
CA VAL A 12 -2.64 1.70 -20.09
C VAL A 12 -3.44 0.73 -20.94
N MET A 13 -4.75 0.97 -21.10
CA MET A 13 -5.64 0.14 -21.91
C MET A 13 -5.29 0.23 -23.40
N ASP A 14 -4.99 1.43 -23.93
CA ASP A 14 -4.59 1.63 -25.32
C ASP A 14 -3.22 0.99 -25.63
N ARG A 15 -2.33 0.91 -24.63
CA ARG A 15 -1.03 0.24 -24.74
C ARG A 15 -1.12 -1.29 -24.66
N TYR A 16 -2.15 -1.83 -23.99
CA TYR A 16 -2.31 -3.27 -23.74
C TYR A 16 -3.76 -3.73 -23.98
N PRO A 17 -4.31 -3.64 -25.21
CA PRO A 17 -5.74 -3.84 -25.46
C PRO A 17 -6.25 -5.28 -25.24
N GLU A 18 -5.37 -6.29 -25.33
CA GLU A 18 -5.74 -7.71 -25.26
C GLU A 18 -5.33 -8.38 -23.93
N GLN A 19 -4.81 -7.61 -22.97
CA GLN A 19 -4.35 -8.16 -21.69
C GLN A 19 -5.50 -8.30 -20.68
N PRO A 20 -5.44 -9.31 -19.78
CA PRO A 20 -6.47 -9.51 -18.77
C PRO A 20 -6.55 -8.33 -17.79
N ALA A 21 -7.73 -8.08 -17.23
CA ALA A 21 -7.98 -6.93 -16.36
C ALA A 21 -7.01 -6.82 -15.17
N GLN A 22 -6.55 -7.96 -14.62
CA GLN A 22 -5.56 -7.99 -13.55
C GLN A 22 -4.23 -7.34 -13.97
N PHE A 23 -3.73 -7.68 -15.16
CA PHE A 23 -2.51 -7.09 -15.71
C PHE A 23 -2.66 -5.58 -15.93
N LEU A 24 -3.81 -5.14 -16.47
CA LEU A 24 -4.07 -3.71 -16.68
C LEU A 24 -4.12 -2.92 -15.38
N ILE A 25 -4.68 -3.50 -14.32
CA ILE A 25 -4.71 -2.88 -12.99
C ILE A 25 -3.29 -2.77 -12.43
N GLU A 26 -2.47 -3.82 -12.56
CA GLU A 26 -1.08 -3.80 -12.13
C GLU A 26 -0.29 -2.72 -12.86
N GLN A 27 -0.36 -2.67 -14.20
CA GLN A 27 0.32 -1.66 -15.01
C GLN A 27 -0.15 -0.24 -14.67
N PHE A 28 -1.46 -0.05 -14.48
CA PHE A 28 -2.02 1.23 -14.04
C PHE A 28 -1.47 1.66 -12.67
N THR A 29 -1.39 0.74 -11.71
CA THR A 29 -0.84 1.05 -10.37
C THR A 29 0.65 1.41 -10.42
N VAL A 30 1.44 0.71 -11.25
CA VAL A 30 2.87 0.99 -11.45
C VAL A 30 3.06 2.38 -12.05
N MET A 31 2.36 2.70 -13.15
CA MET A 31 2.48 4.00 -13.80
C MET A 31 1.98 5.14 -12.90
N LYS A 32 0.90 4.92 -12.14
CA LYS A 32 0.37 5.91 -11.19
C LYS A 32 1.35 6.19 -10.05
N ALA A 33 2.01 5.15 -9.52
CA ALA A 33 3.03 5.29 -8.50
C ALA A 33 4.24 6.09 -9.01
N GLY A 34 4.70 5.80 -10.23
CA GLY A 34 5.79 6.55 -10.88
C GLY A 34 5.45 8.03 -11.06
N LEU A 35 4.21 8.34 -11.43
CA LEU A 35 3.77 9.73 -11.58
C LEU A 35 3.69 10.50 -10.26
N ILE A 36 3.22 9.84 -9.19
CA ILE A 36 3.20 10.43 -7.85
C ILE A 36 4.63 10.67 -7.37
N GLN A 37 5.56 9.75 -7.64
CA GLN A 37 6.97 9.92 -7.29
C GLN A 37 7.61 11.09 -8.05
N ALA A 38 7.35 11.20 -9.36
CA ALA A 38 7.83 12.32 -10.18
C ALA A 38 7.26 13.67 -9.71
N ASN A 39 5.96 13.73 -9.42
CA ASN A 39 5.32 14.94 -8.89
C ASN A 39 5.85 15.34 -7.51
N ASN A 40 6.11 14.38 -6.63
CA ASN A 40 6.74 14.66 -5.33
C ASN A 40 8.21 15.11 -5.48
N LYS A 41 8.94 14.56 -6.45
CA LYS A 41 10.32 14.98 -6.75
C LYS A 41 10.36 16.40 -7.32
N LEU A 42 9.42 16.76 -8.18
CA LEU A 42 9.24 18.12 -8.69
C LEU A 42 8.79 19.10 -7.59
N ALA A 43 7.98 18.65 -6.63
CA ALA A 43 7.58 19.44 -5.46
C ALA A 43 8.69 19.56 -4.39
N GLY A 44 9.77 18.78 -4.50
CA GLY A 44 10.90 18.74 -3.57
C GLY A 44 12.20 19.28 -4.14
N MET A 45 12.19 20.00 -5.27
CA MET A 45 13.38 20.63 -5.84
C MET A 45 13.78 21.93 -5.13
N ASP A 46 14.02 21.81 -3.81
CA ASP A 46 15.07 22.55 -3.12
C ASP A 46 15.95 21.48 -2.43
N SER A 47 17.17 21.31 -2.96
CA SER A 47 18.25 20.41 -2.51
C SER A 47 18.32 18.97 -3.09
N GLU A 48 19.01 18.89 -4.22
CA GLU A 48 20.10 17.95 -4.56
C GLU A 48 20.12 16.52 -3.96
N ALA A 49 19.88 15.50 -4.80
CA ALA A 49 20.84 14.41 -5.03
C ALA A 49 20.33 13.46 -6.12
N LEU A 50 21.16 13.36 -7.15
CA LEU A 50 21.14 12.44 -8.28
C LEU A 50 21.62 11.04 -7.85
N SER A 51 20.90 9.99 -8.23
CA SER A 51 21.53 8.75 -8.69
C SER A 51 20.53 7.91 -9.48
N GLU A 52 20.67 8.07 -10.79
CA GLU A 52 20.13 7.24 -11.85
C GLU A 52 20.74 5.84 -11.79
N SER A 53 19.93 4.80 -11.94
CA SER A 53 20.40 3.57 -12.60
C SER A 53 19.21 2.76 -13.08
N LEU A 54 18.93 2.95 -14.36
CA LEU A 54 18.19 2.01 -15.20
C LEU A 54 19.15 0.87 -15.54
N CYS A 55 18.79 -0.39 -15.29
CA CYS A 55 19.28 -1.48 -16.12
C CYS A 55 18.23 -2.59 -16.25
N CYS A 56 18.04 -2.97 -17.51
CA CYS A 56 17.13 -3.95 -18.04
C CYS A 56 17.45 -5.37 -17.54
N ALA A 57 16.43 -6.23 -17.46
CA ALA A 57 16.51 -7.60 -17.96
C ALA A 57 15.11 -8.22 -18.03
N GLU A 58 14.87 -8.86 -19.17
CA GLU A 58 13.66 -9.53 -19.57
C GLU A 58 13.59 -10.96 -19.00
N ASP A 59 12.34 -11.40 -18.82
CA ASP A 59 11.81 -12.76 -19.00
C ASP A 59 12.18 -13.96 -18.11
N ALA A 60 11.12 -14.75 -17.94
CA ALA A 60 11.06 -16.20 -17.75
C ALA A 60 11.36 -16.83 -16.37
N GLN A 61 10.23 -17.10 -15.69
CA GLN A 61 9.84 -18.42 -15.16
C GLN A 61 10.63 -19.03 -13.99
N LYS A 62 9.93 -19.13 -12.85
CA LYS A 62 9.50 -20.38 -12.20
C LYS A 62 9.66 -20.32 -10.68
N GLU A 63 8.52 -20.47 -10.01
CA GLU A 63 8.37 -20.72 -8.59
C GLU A 63 9.25 -21.91 -8.14
N GLU A 64 10.03 -21.75 -7.08
CA GLU A 64 9.68 -22.18 -5.74
C GLU A 64 10.78 -21.76 -4.76
N ALA A 65 10.35 -21.42 -3.56
CA ALA A 65 11.09 -20.75 -2.51
C ALA A 65 12.36 -21.50 -2.06
N ILE A 66 13.49 -20.78 -1.98
CA ILE A 66 14.42 -20.75 -0.85
C ILE A 66 15.47 -19.64 -1.09
N SER A 67 15.63 -18.77 -0.07
CA SER A 67 16.77 -17.87 0.23
C SER A 67 17.20 -16.84 -0.84
N GLU A 68 17.43 -15.56 -0.51
CA GLU A 68 18.77 -15.08 -0.10
C GLU A 68 18.78 -13.58 0.35
N PRO A 69 19.90 -13.07 0.92
CA PRO A 69 19.89 -12.15 2.06
C PRO A 69 19.80 -10.68 1.65
N SER A 70 18.73 -10.03 2.09
CA SER A 70 18.63 -8.57 2.03
C SER A 70 19.52 -7.95 3.11
N ALA A 71 20.26 -6.91 2.73
CA ALA A 71 21.06 -5.99 3.54
C ALA A 71 20.54 -5.81 4.99
N PRO A 72 21.40 -5.52 5.99
CA PRO A 72 21.07 -5.65 7.41
C PRO A 72 19.82 -4.87 7.80
N LYS A 73 18.67 -5.53 7.71
CA LYS A 73 17.38 -5.01 8.18
C LYS A 73 17.55 -4.77 9.68
N LYS A 74 17.09 -3.62 10.16
CA LYS A 74 16.99 -3.37 11.61
C LYS A 74 16.17 -4.52 12.20
N LYS A 75 16.82 -5.37 13.01
CA LYS A 75 16.18 -6.56 13.58
C LYS A 75 15.26 -6.16 14.71
N TYR A 76 14.01 -5.83 14.37
CA TYR A 76 12.96 -5.66 15.37
C TYR A 76 12.65 -7.02 15.99
N THR A 77 12.68 -7.06 17.32
CA THR A 77 12.22 -8.18 18.14
C THR A 77 11.05 -7.71 19.00
N ARG A 78 10.29 -8.62 19.61
CA ARG A 78 9.15 -8.27 20.49
C ARG A 78 9.51 -7.27 21.61
N ARG A 79 10.79 -7.20 21.99
CA ARG A 79 11.31 -6.25 23.01
C ARG A 79 11.35 -4.79 22.52
N ASN A 80 11.26 -4.57 21.21
CA ASN A 80 11.25 -3.24 20.60
C ASN A 80 9.82 -2.69 20.44
N LEU A 81 8.80 -3.45 20.84
CA LEU A 81 7.43 -3.00 20.75
C LEU A 81 7.18 -1.99 21.88
N VAL A 82 6.91 -0.76 21.50
CA VAL A 82 6.58 0.35 22.41
C VAL A 82 5.11 0.26 22.84
N VAL A 83 4.25 -0.25 21.97
CA VAL A 83 2.80 -0.38 22.22
C VAL A 83 2.40 -1.84 22.10
N LYS A 84 1.58 -2.30 23.04
CA LYS A 84 1.01 -3.64 22.99
C LYS A 84 0.01 -3.75 21.83
N PRO A 85 0.05 -4.83 21.04
CA PRO A 85 -0.84 -5.00 19.89
C PRO A 85 -2.33 -4.96 20.23
N GLU A 86 -2.70 -5.45 21.42
CA GLU A 86 -4.08 -5.44 21.92
C GLU A 86 -4.59 -4.03 22.22
N GLU A 87 -3.69 -3.12 22.58
CA GLU A 87 -3.99 -1.71 22.91
C GLU A 87 -3.73 -0.77 21.74
N ALA A 88 -3.05 -1.27 20.69
CA ALA A 88 -2.63 -0.47 19.55
C ALA A 88 -3.78 -0.09 18.62
N ILE A 89 -4.86 -0.89 18.53
CA ILE A 89 -6.04 -0.54 17.73
C ILE A 89 -7.12 0.03 18.65
N SER A 90 -7.25 1.35 18.67
CA SER A 90 -8.32 2.05 19.40
C SER A 90 -9.52 2.35 18.50
N GLU A 91 -10.59 2.86 19.11
CA GLU A 91 -11.79 3.27 18.37
C GLU A 91 -11.50 4.34 17.32
N GLN A 92 -10.67 5.33 17.65
CA GLN A 92 -10.44 6.50 16.81
C GLN A 92 -9.19 6.35 15.93
N GLU A 93 -8.16 5.73 16.46
CA GLU A 93 -6.83 5.64 15.86
C GLU A 93 -6.13 4.30 16.13
N ILE A 94 -5.12 3.99 15.34
CA ILE A 94 -4.21 2.87 15.50
C ILE A 94 -2.79 3.40 15.75
N ALA A 95 -2.18 2.95 16.85
CA ALA A 95 -0.79 3.23 17.19
C ALA A 95 0.14 2.21 16.53
N CYS A 96 1.25 2.68 15.95
CA CYS A 96 2.28 1.78 15.47
C CYS A 96 3.00 1.12 16.64
N CYS A 97 3.04 -0.21 16.70
CA CYS A 97 3.70 -0.94 17.78
C CYS A 97 5.21 -0.67 17.88
N ILE A 98 5.85 -0.17 16.80
CA ILE A 98 7.29 0.08 16.75
C ILE A 98 7.64 1.49 17.20
N CYS A 99 6.93 2.51 16.69
CA CYS A 99 7.27 3.91 16.96
C CYS A 99 6.25 4.66 17.81
N GLY A 100 5.12 4.03 18.16
CA GLY A 100 4.05 4.63 18.97
C GLY A 100 3.23 5.72 18.29
N LYS A 101 3.59 6.14 17.07
CA LYS A 101 2.83 7.15 16.32
C LYS A 101 1.42 6.63 15.99
N THR A 102 0.42 7.50 16.15
CA THR A 102 -0.98 7.17 15.90
C THR A 102 -1.44 7.63 14.52
N PHE A 103 -2.33 6.85 13.91
CA PHE A 103 -2.89 7.07 12.58
C PHE A 103 -4.34 6.60 12.56
N GLN A 104 -5.16 6.97 11.57
CA GLN A 104 -6.44 6.29 11.40
C GLN A 104 -6.30 4.93 10.69
N ASN A 105 -5.25 4.76 9.90
CA ASN A 105 -4.91 3.55 9.16
C ASN A 105 -3.39 3.46 9.02
N LEU A 106 -2.80 2.33 9.40
CA LEU A 106 -1.39 2.07 9.11
C LEU A 106 -1.25 1.68 7.64
N THR A 107 -0.53 2.52 6.91
CA THR A 107 -0.25 2.28 5.49
C THR A 107 1.03 1.49 5.30
N THR A 108 1.16 0.83 4.15
CA THR A 108 2.39 0.14 3.73
C THR A 108 3.60 1.07 3.81
N LYS A 109 3.46 2.35 3.43
CA LYS A 109 4.54 3.35 3.50
C LYS A 109 5.07 3.54 4.92
N HIS A 110 4.19 3.59 5.91
CA HIS A 110 4.61 3.72 7.29
C HIS A 110 5.39 2.48 7.76
N ILE A 111 4.89 1.28 7.43
CA ILE A 111 5.53 0.03 7.83
C ILE A 111 6.91 -0.12 7.14
N GLN A 112 7.00 0.26 5.86
CA GLN A 112 8.26 0.31 5.11
C GLN A 112 9.26 1.32 5.67
N SER A 113 8.81 2.39 6.35
CA SER A 113 9.74 3.30 7.06
C SER A 113 10.47 2.64 8.24
N HIS A 114 10.00 1.45 8.65
CA HIS A 114 10.67 0.58 9.60
C HIS A 114 11.43 -0.57 8.92
N ASP A 115 11.63 -0.53 7.60
CA ASP A 115 12.29 -1.58 6.83
C ASP A 115 11.59 -2.96 6.96
N LEU A 116 10.26 -2.94 7.16
CA LEU A 116 9.42 -4.13 7.29
C LEU A 116 8.40 -4.22 6.16
N THR A 117 8.01 -5.44 5.82
CA THR A 117 6.78 -5.69 5.07
C THR A 117 5.56 -5.67 5.99
N VAL A 118 4.36 -5.54 5.42
CA VAL A 118 3.11 -5.58 6.19
C VAL A 118 2.95 -6.91 6.93
N GLU A 119 3.37 -8.01 6.30
CA GLU A 119 3.33 -9.35 6.89
C GLU A 119 4.33 -9.51 8.03
N GLU A 120 5.57 -9.06 7.82
CA GLU A 120 6.61 -9.06 8.86
C GLU A 120 6.15 -8.23 10.08
N TYR A 121 5.56 -7.06 9.84
CA TYR A 121 4.99 -6.22 10.88
C TYR A 121 3.84 -6.89 11.62
N LYS A 122 2.89 -7.49 10.91
CA LYS A 122 1.77 -8.24 11.51
C LYS A 122 2.29 -9.37 12.39
N LYS A 123 3.24 -10.16 11.89
CA LYS A 123 3.86 -11.26 12.64
C LYS A 123 4.61 -10.76 13.88
N LEU A 124 5.37 -9.68 13.75
CA LEU A 124 6.11 -9.05 14.85
C LEU A 124 5.16 -8.59 15.96
N CYS A 125 4.07 -7.92 15.57
CA CYS A 125 3.05 -7.42 16.47
C CYS A 125 2.01 -8.50 16.85
N GLY A 126 2.12 -9.74 16.37
CA GLY A 126 1.13 -10.77 16.69
C GLY A 126 -0.29 -10.53 16.14
N TYR A 127 -0.44 -9.69 15.11
CA TYR A 127 -1.69 -9.57 14.38
C TYR A 127 -1.90 -10.77 13.44
N GLY A 128 -3.16 -11.16 13.25
CA GLY A 128 -3.53 -12.15 12.23
C GLY A 128 -3.22 -11.65 10.81
N PRO A 129 -3.01 -12.57 9.84
CA PRO A 129 -2.67 -12.19 8.46
C PRO A 129 -3.77 -11.35 7.79
N GLU A 130 -5.04 -11.64 8.07
CA GLU A 130 -6.19 -10.90 7.56
C GLU A 130 -6.57 -9.67 8.40
N GLN A 131 -5.90 -9.45 9.54
CA GLN A 131 -6.24 -8.36 10.44
C GLN A 131 -6.00 -7.01 9.75
N LYS A 132 -7.02 -6.15 9.74
CA LYS A 132 -6.94 -4.80 9.18
C LYS A 132 -6.27 -3.87 10.19
N LEU A 133 -5.21 -3.20 9.77
CA LEU A 133 -4.45 -2.25 10.60
C LEU A 133 -5.08 -0.85 10.56
N ILE A 134 -6.35 -0.77 10.93
CA ILE A 134 -7.20 0.41 10.79
C ILE A 134 -8.02 0.62 12.07
N SER A 135 -8.34 1.87 12.40
CA SER A 135 -9.20 2.15 13.55
C SER A 135 -10.64 1.67 13.32
N SER A 136 -11.32 1.29 14.41
CA SER A 136 -12.68 0.76 14.35
C SER A 136 -13.66 1.77 13.73
N LYS A 137 -13.51 3.06 14.05
CA LYS A 137 -14.35 4.13 13.49
C LYS A 137 -14.21 4.26 11.98
N LEU A 138 -12.97 4.24 11.47
CA LEU A 138 -12.75 4.33 10.03
C LEU A 138 -13.23 3.06 9.31
N LEU A 139 -13.01 1.89 9.90
CA LEU A 139 -13.49 0.61 9.34
C LEU A 139 -15.02 0.59 9.21
N ASN A 140 -15.73 0.94 10.27
CA ASN A 140 -17.19 1.02 10.28
C ASN A 140 -17.72 2.02 9.24
N LYS A 141 -17.07 3.20 9.11
CA LYS A 141 -17.44 4.20 8.12
C LYS A 141 -17.27 3.69 6.68
N LEU A 142 -16.18 2.97 6.40
CA LEU A 142 -15.94 2.37 5.09
C LEU A 142 -16.97 1.29 4.77
N GLN A 143 -17.29 0.41 5.72
CA GLN A 143 -18.32 -0.62 5.56
C GLN A 143 -19.70 0.00 5.29
N ALA A 144 -20.09 1.03 6.04
CA ALA A 144 -21.35 1.74 5.83
C ALA A 144 -21.43 2.40 4.45
N ASN A 145 -20.34 3.01 3.97
CA ASN A 145 -20.28 3.61 2.65
C ASN A 145 -20.43 2.58 1.52
N VAL A 146 -19.81 1.41 1.67
CA VAL A 146 -19.94 0.30 0.70
C VAL A 146 -21.38 -0.20 0.64
N LEU A 147 -22.01 -0.46 1.80
CA LEU A 147 -23.41 -0.90 1.86
C LEU A 147 -24.36 0.13 1.23
N LYS A 148 -24.18 1.41 1.56
CA LYS A 148 -24.99 2.50 0.98
C LYS A 148 -24.82 2.58 -0.54
N ALA A 149 -23.61 2.41 -1.05
CA ALA A 149 -23.33 2.41 -2.48
C ALA A 149 -23.95 1.19 -3.19
N GLN A 150 -23.95 0.01 -2.57
CA GLN A 150 -24.60 -1.19 -3.09
C GLN A 150 -26.12 -1.01 -3.19
N GLN A 151 -26.76 -0.56 -2.11
CA GLN A 151 -28.21 -0.30 -2.08
C GLN A 151 -28.63 0.74 -3.13
N ALA A 152 -27.82 1.79 -3.35
CA ALA A 152 -28.10 2.80 -4.37
C ALA A 152 -28.04 2.23 -5.80
N ARG A 153 -27.17 1.25 -6.06
CA ARG A 153 -27.09 0.56 -7.37
C ARG A 153 -28.25 -0.40 -7.58
N GLU A 154 -28.65 -1.13 -6.55
CA GLU A 154 -29.78 -2.06 -6.61
C GLU A 154 -31.10 -1.32 -6.90
N LYS A 155 -31.33 -0.18 -6.23
CA LYS A 155 -32.52 0.65 -6.48
C LYS A 155 -32.59 1.15 -7.93
N LYS A 156 -31.46 1.59 -8.49
CA LYS A 156 -31.37 2.03 -9.90
C LYS A 156 -31.56 0.91 -10.93
N LYS A 157 -31.38 -0.35 -10.52
CA LYS A 157 -31.57 -1.51 -11.41
C LYS A 157 -33.02 -2.04 -11.38
N ALA A 158 -33.77 -1.68 -10.33
CA ALA A 158 -35.17 -2.08 -10.14
C ALA A 158 -36.17 -1.04 -10.70
N GLU A 159 -35.69 0.11 -11.17
CA GLU A 159 -36.44 1.19 -11.83
C GLU A 159 -36.19 1.13 -13.35
#